data_AF-A0A921FW94-F1
#
_entry.id   AF-A0A921FW94-F1
#
_cell.length_a   1.000
_cell.length_b   1.000
_cell.length_c   1.000
_cell.angle_alpha   90.00
_cell.angle_beta   90.00
_cell.angle_gamma   90.00
#
_symmetry.space_group_name_H-M   'P 1'
#
loop_
_entity.id
_entity.type
_entity.pdbx_description
1 polymer ?
#
loop_
_entity_poly.entity_id
_entity_poly.type
_entity_poly.pdbx_seq_one_letter_code
_entity_poly.pdbx_strand_id
1 'polypeptide(L)'
;MSRRSHAADAAARRASVHTSAKASARVASKASAKPVNKVTSLAGLRTRHILLLLAAIAIGLLAFVQMSLRVTGTVPRQYWLPLGIDIALLVVLEVVIQVRHVYASSTIIPAMSLLALIGITEITRIDYSQRTMGYSSNSGQRQMMWLAVATAVSIVVLFFLRDYRVLRRISYVCMAIGLVLLLAPELPVVGREINGARIWIHFGPFSLQPAEFAKLFLAVFFATYLFDRSDQLAVGGKKVLGVRWPRVRDLGPIAVVWVVSLGILVLQHDLGTSLMFFAMFVGMLFVATRRKSWLVIGFVAFMAGVVVAARVFSNFANRVNIWLHPFDPALYQRQYGGTYQVVQGLFGLASGGILGTGLGTGHPAITPFANSDFIYTSLGEELGLLGLLLILVLYLVIIAGGFTAGMAQSDGFGKLLAAGLAFSMAFQVFTVVGGITLVIPLTGLTLPYLAAGGSSLMANILLASLLVAISSHANTPRDSQIYDPDTMLAQKLQEQLAARAAREERAAREHQPAVSAALATPAASPAGSDAGSSATHVANANSAHAASEAAAGGAPAAGAQRTDNLGGEEKA
;
A
#
# COMPACT_ATOMS: atom_id res chain seq x y z
N MET A 1 -55.59 34.97 30.59
CA MET A 1 -55.33 33.58 30.18
C MET A 1 -53.93 33.36 29.58
N SER A 2 -52.87 34.09 29.99
CA SER A 2 -51.56 34.09 29.30
C SER A 2 -50.37 33.58 30.14
N ARG A 3 -50.51 33.37 31.47
CA ARG A 3 -49.39 32.88 32.32
C ARG A 3 -49.32 31.35 32.46
N ARG A 4 -50.40 30.62 32.15
CA ARG A 4 -50.42 29.13 32.25
C ARG A 4 -49.82 28.43 31.02
N SER A 5 -49.79 29.07 29.84
CA SER A 5 -49.15 28.49 28.64
C SER A 5 -47.62 28.51 28.73
N HIS A 6 -47.03 29.54 29.34
CA HIS A 6 -45.58 29.64 29.52
C HIS A 6 -45.01 28.63 30.53
N ALA A 7 -45.76 28.27 31.57
CA ALA A 7 -45.32 27.29 32.56
C ALA A 7 -45.33 25.84 32.01
N ALA A 8 -46.32 25.50 31.18
CA ALA A 8 -46.40 24.20 30.52
C ALA A 8 -45.29 24.02 29.48
N ASP A 9 -44.96 25.07 28.73
CA ASP A 9 -43.91 25.05 27.71
C ASP A 9 -42.50 24.98 28.34
N ALA A 10 -42.30 25.59 29.51
CA ALA A 10 -41.07 25.48 30.29
C ALA A 10 -40.88 24.08 30.92
N ALA A 11 -41.96 23.43 31.34
CA ALA A 11 -41.91 22.06 31.87
C ALA A 11 -41.62 21.03 30.78
N ALA A 12 -42.20 21.18 29.60
CA ALA A 12 -41.93 20.33 28.44
C ALA A 12 -40.48 20.45 27.95
N ARG A 13 -39.91 21.67 27.95
CA ARG A 13 -38.49 21.89 27.62
C ARG A 13 -37.53 21.32 28.67
N ARG A 14 -37.89 21.35 29.96
CA ARG A 14 -37.08 20.72 31.02
C ARG A 14 -37.09 19.19 30.93
N ALA A 15 -38.23 18.59 30.55
CA ALA A 15 -38.34 17.16 30.33
C ALA A 15 -37.53 16.69 29.10
N SER A 16 -37.54 17.42 27.99
CA SER A 16 -36.77 17.07 26.79
C SER A 16 -35.25 17.16 27.01
N VAL A 17 -34.79 18.17 27.76
CA VAL A 17 -33.37 18.33 28.14
C VAL A 17 -32.92 17.20 29.07
N HIS A 18 -33.72 16.79 30.05
CA HIS A 18 -33.37 15.68 30.95
C HIS A 18 -33.32 14.32 30.22
N THR A 19 -34.18 14.13 29.23
CA THR A 19 -34.23 12.89 28.44
C THR A 19 -33.05 12.80 27.46
N SER A 20 -32.68 13.94 26.84
CA SER A 20 -31.48 14.06 26.01
C SER A 20 -30.19 13.90 26.81
N ALA A 21 -30.13 14.44 28.04
CA ALA A 21 -28.98 14.30 28.92
C ALA A 21 -28.79 12.84 29.40
N LYS A 22 -29.88 12.13 29.73
CA LYS A 22 -29.83 10.70 30.07
C LYS A 22 -29.47 9.83 28.86
N ALA A 23 -29.91 10.18 27.65
CA ALA A 23 -29.51 9.50 26.42
C ALA A 23 -28.02 9.69 26.12
N SER A 24 -27.50 10.92 26.23
CA SER A 24 -26.06 11.22 26.08
C SER A 24 -25.21 10.56 27.16
N ALA A 25 -25.67 10.51 28.41
CA ALA A 25 -24.98 9.82 29.50
C ALA A 25 -24.96 8.29 29.32
N ARG A 26 -26.01 7.71 28.72
CA ARG A 26 -26.08 6.27 28.43
C ARG A 26 -25.23 5.87 27.21
N VAL A 27 -25.05 6.78 26.25
CA VAL A 27 -24.08 6.63 25.14
C VAL A 27 -22.65 6.78 25.65
N ALA A 28 -22.39 7.75 26.55
CA ALA A 28 -21.08 7.91 27.20
C ALA A 28 -20.72 6.72 28.11
N SER A 29 -21.71 6.14 28.81
CA SER A 29 -21.53 4.95 29.65
C SER A 29 -21.31 3.66 28.83
N LYS A 30 -21.95 3.53 27.65
CA LYS A 30 -21.69 2.40 26.72
C LYS A 30 -20.42 2.56 25.88
N ALA A 31 -19.84 3.76 25.83
CA ALA A 31 -18.50 4.00 25.27
C ALA A 31 -17.37 3.52 26.19
N SER A 32 -17.67 3.12 27.43
CA SER A 32 -16.76 2.35 28.28
C SER A 32 -16.77 0.87 27.86
N ALA A 33 -16.44 0.62 26.59
CA ALA A 33 -16.04 -0.70 26.16
C ALA A 33 -14.69 -1.02 26.82
N LYS A 34 -14.59 -2.20 27.44
CA LYS A 34 -13.36 -2.76 28.03
C LYS A 34 -12.12 -2.33 27.22
N PRO A 35 -11.05 -1.80 27.85
CA PRO A 35 -9.83 -1.51 27.11
C PRO A 35 -9.36 -2.83 26.50
N VAL A 36 -9.28 -2.88 25.17
CA VAL A 36 -8.62 -3.96 24.45
C VAL A 36 -7.14 -3.84 24.76
N ASN A 37 -6.75 -4.35 25.94
CA ASN A 37 -5.39 -4.39 26.40
C ASN A 37 -4.63 -5.45 25.63
N LYS A 38 -4.04 -5.03 24.51
CA LYS A 38 -2.68 -5.43 24.12
C LYS A 38 -2.01 -4.21 23.49
N VAL A 39 -1.80 -3.16 24.28
CA VAL A 39 -0.76 -2.19 23.96
C VAL A 39 0.54 -2.96 24.06
N THR A 40 1.05 -3.45 22.93
CA THR A 40 2.40 -4.02 22.87
C THR A 40 3.32 -2.92 23.38
N SER A 41 4.04 -3.16 24.46
CA SER A 41 4.95 -2.15 25.00
C SER A 41 5.93 -1.74 23.90
N LEU A 42 6.32 -0.46 23.86
CA LEU A 42 7.32 0.04 22.91
C LEU A 42 8.62 -0.78 22.99
N ALA A 43 8.98 -1.21 24.20
CA ALA A 43 10.07 -2.15 24.42
C ALA A 43 9.87 -3.47 23.68
N GLY A 44 8.69 -4.10 23.79
CA GLY A 44 8.38 -5.34 23.10
C GLY A 44 8.40 -5.22 21.56
N LEU A 45 7.96 -4.10 21.01
CA LEU A 45 8.08 -3.80 19.58
C LEU A 45 9.55 -3.71 19.16
N ARG A 46 10.36 -2.89 19.85
CA ARG A 46 11.79 -2.74 19.57
C ARG A 46 12.54 -4.08 19.67
N THR A 47 12.24 -4.89 20.67
CA THR A 47 12.85 -6.22 20.82
C THR A 47 12.50 -7.13 19.64
N ARG A 48 11.25 -7.13 19.16
CA ARG A 48 10.85 -7.95 17.99
C ARG A 48 11.58 -7.53 16.71
N HIS A 49 11.67 -6.23 16.46
CA HIS A 49 12.41 -5.64 15.36
C HIS A 49 13.88 -6.13 15.35
N ILE A 50 14.58 -5.97 16.48
CA ILE A 50 15.97 -6.39 16.65
C ILE A 50 16.13 -7.89 16.46
N LEU A 51 15.30 -8.70 17.14
CA LEU A 51 15.42 -10.17 17.08
C LEU A 51 15.20 -10.71 15.66
N LEU A 52 14.22 -10.19 14.93
CA LEU A 52 13.94 -10.62 13.57
C LEU A 52 15.07 -10.22 12.61
N LEU A 53 15.61 -9.01 12.74
CA LEU A 53 16.75 -8.58 11.92
C LEU A 53 18.01 -9.41 12.22
N LEU A 54 18.31 -9.63 13.50
CA LEU A 54 19.45 -10.47 13.90
C LEU A 54 19.29 -11.90 13.38
N ALA A 55 18.09 -12.47 13.41
CA ALA A 55 17.81 -13.77 12.82
C ALA A 55 18.05 -13.77 11.30
N ALA A 56 17.56 -12.74 10.58
CA ALA A 56 17.78 -12.60 9.14
C ALA A 56 19.27 -12.50 8.78
N ILE A 57 20.03 -11.67 9.52
CA ILE A 57 21.48 -11.52 9.34
C ILE A 57 22.21 -12.83 9.66
N ALA A 58 21.85 -13.49 10.76
CA ALA A 58 22.48 -14.74 11.17
C ALA A 58 22.26 -15.85 10.13
N ILE A 59 21.05 -16.00 9.60
CA ILE A 59 20.74 -16.99 8.56
C ILE A 59 21.50 -16.65 7.27
N GLY A 60 21.48 -15.39 6.83
CA GLY A 60 22.17 -14.97 5.61
C GLY A 60 23.70 -15.12 5.71
N LEU A 61 24.29 -14.75 6.85
CA LEU A 61 25.71 -14.90 7.10
C LEU A 61 26.11 -16.38 7.18
N LEU A 62 25.31 -17.21 7.85
CA LEU A 62 25.54 -18.65 7.92
C LEU A 62 25.51 -19.27 6.53
N ALA A 63 24.53 -18.91 5.70
CA ALA A 63 24.44 -19.37 4.32
C ALA A 63 25.67 -18.95 3.51
N PHE A 64 26.09 -17.69 3.61
CA PHE A 64 27.26 -17.17 2.89
C PHE A 64 28.56 -17.87 3.30
N VAL A 65 28.79 -18.03 4.60
CA VAL A 65 29.98 -18.71 5.15
C VAL A 65 29.98 -20.18 4.77
N GLN A 66 28.86 -20.89 4.95
CA GLN A 66 28.73 -22.30 4.59
C GLN A 66 28.95 -22.53 3.10
N MET A 67 28.38 -21.67 2.23
CA MET A 67 28.62 -21.71 0.79
C MET A 67 30.10 -21.49 0.47
N SER A 68 30.71 -20.44 1.02
CA SER A 68 32.11 -20.08 0.73
C SER A 68 33.09 -21.16 1.16
N LEU A 69 32.90 -21.73 2.36
CA LEU A 69 33.70 -22.85 2.87
C LEU A 69 33.56 -24.09 1.98
N ARG A 70 32.37 -24.34 1.45
CA ARG A 70 32.13 -25.51 0.59
C ARG A 70 32.73 -25.36 -0.81
N VAL A 71 32.62 -24.17 -1.40
CA VAL A 71 33.07 -23.92 -2.77
C VAL A 71 34.58 -23.63 -2.84
N THR A 72 35.12 -22.91 -1.86
CA THR A 72 36.51 -22.41 -1.89
C THR A 72 37.39 -22.87 -0.73
N GLY A 73 36.85 -23.63 0.23
CA GLY A 73 37.57 -24.08 1.43
C GLY A 73 37.81 -22.99 2.49
N THR A 74 37.59 -21.72 2.15
CA THR A 74 37.76 -20.56 3.05
C THR A 74 36.69 -19.51 2.78
N VAL A 75 36.64 -18.43 3.55
CA VAL A 75 35.83 -17.25 3.19
C VAL A 75 36.77 -16.21 2.60
N PRO A 76 36.73 -15.94 1.27
CA PRO A 76 37.74 -15.10 0.65
C PRO A 76 37.73 -13.66 1.18
N ARG A 77 38.93 -13.14 1.45
CA ARG A 77 39.15 -11.84 2.12
C ARG A 77 38.41 -10.67 1.46
N GLN A 78 38.24 -10.73 0.14
CA GLN A 78 37.56 -9.70 -0.65
C GLN A 78 36.09 -9.47 -0.29
N TYR A 79 35.41 -10.41 0.40
CA TYR A 79 34.00 -10.27 0.77
C TYR A 79 33.78 -9.78 2.20
N TRP A 80 34.81 -9.82 3.07
CA TRP A 80 34.66 -9.46 4.48
C TRP A 80 34.27 -8.00 4.68
N LEU A 81 34.94 -7.09 3.97
CA LEU A 81 34.67 -5.65 4.09
C LEU A 81 33.29 -5.28 3.51
N PRO A 82 32.93 -5.66 2.27
CA PRO A 82 31.60 -5.37 1.73
C PRO A 82 30.46 -5.95 2.60
N LEU A 83 30.59 -7.20 3.04
CA LEU A 83 29.58 -7.85 3.88
C LEU A 83 29.45 -7.15 5.25
N GLY A 84 30.57 -6.74 5.84
CA GLY A 84 30.57 -5.96 7.08
C GLY A 84 29.88 -4.60 6.92
N ILE A 85 30.08 -3.92 5.78
CA ILE A 85 29.40 -2.66 5.44
C ILE A 85 27.89 -2.87 5.29
N ASP A 86 27.47 -3.90 4.55
CA ASP A 86 26.05 -4.22 4.35
C ASP A 86 25.35 -4.51 5.69
N ILE A 87 25.96 -5.34 6.55
CA ILE A 87 25.43 -5.65 7.88
C ILE A 87 25.34 -4.38 8.74
N ALA A 88 26.38 -3.55 8.76
CA ALA A 88 26.38 -2.31 9.50
C ALA A 88 25.28 -1.36 9.03
N LEU A 89 25.09 -1.22 7.72
CA LEU A 89 24.03 -0.39 7.14
C LEU A 89 22.63 -0.93 7.44
N LEU A 90 22.43 -2.25 7.42
CA LEU A 90 21.15 -2.85 7.82
C LEU A 90 20.83 -2.56 9.29
N VAL A 91 21.84 -2.62 10.18
CA VAL A 91 21.67 -2.24 11.59
C VAL A 91 21.38 -0.74 11.74
N VAL A 92 22.05 0.13 10.98
CA VAL A 92 21.77 1.57 11.00
C VAL A 92 20.36 1.88 10.49
N LEU A 93 19.92 1.22 9.41
CA LEU A 93 18.56 1.32 8.90
C LEU A 93 17.53 0.96 9.97
N GLU A 94 17.78 -0.12 10.69
CA GLU A 94 16.93 -0.57 11.79
C GLU A 94 16.90 0.42 12.95
N VAL A 95 18.05 0.98 13.33
CA VAL A 95 18.11 2.06 14.33
C VAL A 95 17.30 3.28 13.88
N VAL A 96 17.39 3.68 12.61
CA VAL A 96 16.60 4.79 12.07
C VAL A 96 15.10 4.48 12.13
N ILE A 97 14.69 3.26 11.82
CA ILE A 97 13.29 2.84 11.94
C ILE A 97 12.84 2.91 13.40
N GLN A 98 13.63 2.43 14.34
CA GLN A 98 13.26 2.47 15.76
C GLN A 98 13.23 3.87 16.37
N VAL A 99 13.92 4.84 15.77
CA VAL A 99 13.94 6.24 16.22
C VAL A 99 12.86 7.07 15.51
N ARG A 100 12.68 6.89 14.19
CA ARG A 100 11.82 7.74 13.35
C ARG A 100 10.46 7.11 13.06
N HIS A 101 10.37 5.78 13.05
CA HIS A 101 9.22 4.98 12.63
C HIS A 101 8.87 3.90 13.66
N VAL A 102 8.74 4.31 14.93
CA VAL A 102 8.63 3.42 16.11
C VAL A 102 7.53 2.36 15.99
N TYR A 103 6.41 2.70 15.34
CA TYR A 103 5.24 1.83 15.20
C TYR A 103 5.24 1.02 13.89
N ALA A 104 6.32 1.05 13.11
CA ALA A 104 6.42 0.30 11.87
C ALA A 104 6.28 -1.21 12.08
N SER A 105 5.81 -1.89 11.03
CA SER A 105 5.83 -3.36 10.96
C SER A 105 7.25 -3.89 11.15
N SER A 106 7.39 -4.88 12.05
CA SER A 106 8.67 -5.51 12.39
C SER A 106 9.11 -6.60 11.41
N THR A 107 8.32 -6.90 10.37
CA THR A 107 8.59 -8.05 9.49
C THR A 107 9.12 -7.66 8.12
N ILE A 108 8.83 -6.47 7.63
CA ILE A 108 9.13 -6.05 6.24
C ILE A 108 10.64 -6.01 5.99
N ILE A 109 11.39 -5.27 6.83
CA ILE A 109 12.84 -5.11 6.65
C ILE A 109 13.60 -6.41 6.90
N PRO A 110 13.34 -7.19 7.97
CA PRO A 110 14.03 -8.47 8.15
C PRO A 110 13.80 -9.46 7.00
N ALA A 111 12.58 -9.57 6.48
CA ALA A 111 12.30 -10.45 5.34
C ALA A 111 13.03 -9.97 4.06
N MET A 112 13.04 -8.66 3.82
CA MET A 112 13.78 -8.04 2.70
C MET A 112 15.29 -8.28 2.82
N SER A 113 15.86 -8.07 4.01
CA SER A 113 17.28 -8.29 4.28
C SER A 113 17.67 -9.75 4.08
N LEU A 114 16.85 -10.69 4.56
CA LEU A 114 17.11 -12.11 4.36
C LEU A 114 17.10 -12.50 2.88
N LEU A 115 16.11 -12.02 2.11
CA LEU A 115 16.07 -12.22 0.66
C LEU A 115 17.32 -11.64 -0.02
N ALA A 116 17.72 -10.42 0.32
CA ALA A 116 18.92 -9.79 -0.26
C ALA A 116 20.20 -10.60 0.04
N LEU A 117 20.36 -11.10 1.26
CA LEU A 117 21.51 -11.90 1.66
C LEU A 117 21.53 -13.30 1.00
N ILE A 118 20.36 -13.93 0.83
CA ILE A 118 20.24 -15.18 0.04
C ILE A 118 20.66 -14.92 -1.41
N GLY A 119 20.18 -13.82 -2.00
CA GLY A 119 20.51 -13.45 -3.38
C GLY A 119 22.01 -13.20 -3.57
N ILE A 120 22.63 -12.42 -2.67
CA ILE A 120 24.07 -12.18 -2.67
C ILE A 120 24.87 -13.47 -2.55
N THR A 121 24.42 -14.40 -1.69
CA THR A 121 25.04 -15.71 -1.54
C THR A 121 25.01 -16.47 -2.85
N GLU A 122 23.83 -16.62 -3.47
CA GLU A 122 23.69 -17.37 -4.73
C GLU A 122 24.45 -16.72 -5.89
N ILE A 123 24.38 -15.39 -6.03
CA ILE A 123 25.11 -14.67 -7.09
C ILE A 123 26.63 -14.88 -6.93
N THR A 124 27.13 -14.82 -5.68
CA THR A 124 28.55 -15.07 -5.41
C THR A 124 28.95 -16.52 -5.70
N ARG A 125 28.06 -17.46 -5.40
CA ARG A 125 28.22 -18.88 -5.72
C ARG A 125 28.31 -19.12 -7.22
N ILE A 126 27.43 -18.48 -8.00
CA ILE A 126 27.43 -18.55 -9.48
C ILE A 126 28.70 -17.93 -10.04
N ASP A 127 29.14 -16.79 -9.51
CA ASP A 127 30.38 -16.13 -9.93
C ASP A 127 31.60 -17.05 -9.80
N TYR A 128 31.71 -17.84 -8.72
CA TYR A 128 32.79 -18.82 -8.59
C TYR A 128 32.74 -19.87 -9.68
N SER A 129 31.57 -20.45 -9.92
CA SER A 129 31.39 -21.48 -10.95
C SER A 129 31.71 -20.94 -12.35
N GLN A 130 31.29 -19.71 -12.66
CA GLN A 130 31.62 -19.03 -13.92
C GLN A 130 33.13 -18.80 -14.09
N ARG A 131 33.84 -18.41 -13.02
CA ARG A 131 35.31 -18.25 -13.05
C ARG A 131 36.03 -19.57 -13.30
N THR A 132 35.55 -20.66 -12.71
CA THR A 132 36.09 -22.01 -12.97
C THR A 132 35.88 -22.44 -14.43
N MET A 133 34.81 -21.96 -15.08
CA MET A 133 34.56 -22.15 -16.52
C MET A 133 35.35 -21.17 -17.41
N GLY A 134 36.21 -20.31 -16.85
CA GLY A 134 37.03 -19.35 -17.59
C GLY A 134 36.38 -17.99 -17.85
N TYR A 135 35.18 -17.72 -17.31
CA TYR A 135 34.52 -16.43 -17.46
C TYR A 135 34.93 -15.42 -16.37
N SER A 136 35.19 -14.18 -16.75
CA SER A 136 35.35 -13.09 -15.80
C SER A 136 33.98 -12.65 -15.26
N SER A 137 33.68 -13.00 -14.01
CA SER A 137 32.50 -12.51 -13.31
C SER A 137 32.83 -11.82 -12.00
N ASN A 138 32.10 -10.75 -11.69
CA ASN A 138 32.15 -10.04 -10.42
C ASN A 138 30.78 -9.47 -10.01
N SER A 139 29.73 -10.24 -10.28
CA SER A 139 28.35 -9.84 -10.03
C SER A 139 28.04 -9.81 -8.52
N GLY A 140 28.63 -10.70 -7.72
CA GLY A 140 28.41 -10.78 -6.27
C GLY A 140 28.90 -9.52 -5.53
N GLN A 141 30.14 -9.08 -5.81
CA GLN A 141 30.65 -7.84 -5.20
C GLN A 141 29.87 -6.60 -5.66
N ARG A 142 29.47 -6.56 -6.93
CA ARG A 142 28.62 -5.48 -7.46
C ARG A 142 27.26 -5.47 -6.76
N GLN A 143 26.66 -6.62 -6.50
CA GLN A 143 25.39 -6.71 -5.78
C GLN A 143 25.52 -6.23 -4.33
N MET A 144 26.59 -6.59 -3.62
CA MET A 144 26.89 -6.05 -2.28
C MET A 144 27.05 -4.53 -2.30
N MET A 145 27.81 -3.98 -3.25
CA MET A 145 27.92 -2.53 -3.43
C MET A 145 26.55 -1.86 -3.66
N TRP A 146 25.70 -2.46 -4.49
CA TRP A 146 24.34 -1.94 -4.71
C TRP A 146 23.44 -2.09 -3.49
N LEU A 147 23.59 -3.14 -2.69
CA LEU A 147 22.88 -3.30 -1.41
C LEU A 147 23.29 -2.18 -0.44
N ALA A 148 24.59 -1.90 -0.31
CA ALA A 148 25.10 -0.81 0.51
C ALA A 148 24.51 0.54 0.07
N VAL A 149 24.59 0.84 -1.23
CA VAL A 149 24.04 2.11 -1.78
C VAL A 149 22.53 2.19 -1.57
N ALA A 150 21.78 1.14 -1.89
CA ALA A 150 20.33 1.10 -1.72
C ALA A 150 19.91 1.30 -0.25
N THR A 151 20.61 0.65 0.67
CA THR A 151 20.37 0.75 2.11
C THR A 151 20.71 2.14 2.63
N ALA A 152 21.83 2.72 2.20
CA ALA A 152 22.22 4.09 2.54
C ALA A 152 21.20 5.13 2.05
N VAL A 153 20.73 5.02 0.81
CA VAL A 153 19.67 5.90 0.27
C VAL A 153 18.38 5.71 1.06
N SER A 154 18.02 4.47 1.42
CA SER A 154 16.83 4.18 2.22
C SER A 154 16.90 4.73 3.64
N ILE A 155 18.07 4.69 4.29
CA ILE A 155 18.35 5.36 5.57
C ILE A 155 18.07 6.85 5.46
N VAL A 156 18.63 7.52 4.43
CA VAL A 156 18.43 8.95 4.19
C VAL A 156 16.94 9.25 3.97
N VAL A 157 16.27 8.49 3.10
CA VAL A 157 14.84 8.68 2.82
C VAL A 157 14.01 8.51 4.09
N LEU A 158 14.17 7.44 4.86
CA LEU A 158 13.38 7.23 6.09
C LEU A 158 13.69 8.23 7.18
N PHE A 159 14.93 8.73 7.26
CA PHE A 159 15.31 9.73 8.23
C PHE A 159 14.57 11.06 8.00
N PHE A 160 14.47 11.48 6.73
CA PHE A 160 13.83 12.74 6.33
C PHE A 160 12.30 12.60 6.10
N LEU A 161 11.84 11.46 5.59
CA LEU A 161 10.44 11.18 5.31
C LEU A 161 9.72 10.69 6.58
N ARG A 162 9.40 11.63 7.48
CA ARG A 162 8.58 11.35 8.68
C ARG A 162 7.13 11.07 8.33
N ASP A 163 6.55 11.87 7.43
CA ASP A 163 5.18 11.73 6.99
C ASP A 163 5.13 11.47 5.48
N TYR A 164 4.68 10.28 5.09
CA TYR A 164 4.55 9.89 3.69
C TYR A 164 3.51 10.75 2.95
N ARG A 165 2.59 11.43 3.66
CA ARG A 165 1.58 12.31 3.05
C ARG A 165 2.20 13.53 2.37
N VAL A 166 3.46 13.88 2.67
CA VAL A 166 4.21 14.91 1.92
C VAL A 166 4.28 14.55 0.43
N LEU A 167 4.35 13.26 0.10
CA LEU A 167 4.36 12.76 -1.30
C LEU A 167 3.09 13.15 -2.06
N ARG A 168 1.94 13.28 -1.37
CA ARG A 168 0.69 13.73 -1.98
C ARG A 168 0.78 15.16 -2.51
N ARG A 169 1.44 16.05 -1.76
CA ARG A 169 1.60 17.48 -2.12
C ARG A 169 2.43 17.66 -3.39
N ILE A 170 3.41 16.77 -3.60
CA ILE A 170 4.32 16.80 -4.75
C ILE A 170 3.91 15.79 -5.84
N SER A 171 2.68 15.27 -5.83
CA SER A 171 2.25 14.20 -6.74
C SER A 171 2.41 14.51 -8.22
N TYR A 172 2.14 15.74 -8.66
CA TYR A 172 2.38 16.16 -10.06
C TYR A 172 3.87 16.27 -10.39
N VAL A 173 4.72 16.60 -9.41
CA VAL A 173 6.18 16.55 -9.56
C VAL A 173 6.62 15.10 -9.68
N CYS A 174 6.09 14.19 -8.86
CA CYS A 174 6.33 12.75 -9.01
C CYS A 174 5.88 12.24 -10.38
N MET A 175 4.71 12.65 -10.88
CA MET A 175 4.26 12.33 -12.24
C MET A 175 5.28 12.77 -13.30
N ALA A 176 5.71 14.03 -13.24
CA ALA A 176 6.68 14.57 -14.18
C ALA A 176 8.01 13.81 -14.11
N ILE A 177 8.53 13.56 -12.91
CA ILE A 177 9.76 12.77 -12.69
C ILE A 177 9.58 11.36 -13.26
N GLY A 178 8.46 10.70 -12.98
CA GLY A 178 8.17 9.35 -13.48
C GLY A 178 8.15 9.28 -15.00
N LEU A 179 7.48 10.23 -15.67
CA LEU A 179 7.45 10.31 -17.13
C LEU A 179 8.82 10.65 -17.73
N VAL A 180 9.56 11.57 -17.11
CA VAL A 180 10.93 11.90 -17.54
C VAL A 180 11.85 10.70 -17.40
N LEU A 181 11.76 9.95 -16.29
CA LEU A 181 12.52 8.72 -16.11
C LEU A 181 12.18 7.69 -17.18
N LEU A 182 10.89 7.48 -17.49
CA LEU A 182 10.47 6.59 -18.56
C LEU A 182 11.01 7.05 -19.93
N LEU A 183 11.02 8.34 -20.22
CA LEU A 183 11.51 8.86 -21.50
C LEU A 183 13.04 8.92 -21.59
N ALA A 184 13.75 8.94 -20.47
CA ALA A 184 15.19 9.17 -20.42
C ALA A 184 16.03 8.20 -21.28
N PRO A 185 15.71 6.89 -21.36
CA PRO A 185 16.39 5.97 -22.28
C PRO A 185 16.20 6.32 -23.76
N GLU A 186 15.11 6.96 -24.16
CA GLU A 186 14.87 7.34 -25.57
C GLU A 186 15.71 8.54 -26.02
N LEU A 187 16.29 9.28 -25.08
CA LEU A 187 17.12 10.43 -25.42
C LEU A 187 18.39 9.97 -26.17
N PRO A 188 18.68 10.53 -27.36
CA PRO A 188 19.71 10.04 -28.28
C PRO A 188 21.14 10.10 -27.72
N VAL A 189 21.35 10.81 -26.62
CA VAL A 189 22.66 11.01 -25.98
C VAL A 189 22.96 9.92 -24.92
N VAL A 190 21.93 9.24 -24.40
CA VAL A 190 22.02 8.51 -23.12
C VAL A 190 21.63 7.03 -23.24
N GLY A 191 20.66 6.70 -24.10
CA GLY A 191 20.19 5.33 -24.30
C GLY A 191 21.08 4.51 -25.22
N ARG A 192 21.26 3.22 -24.90
CA ARG A 192 21.83 2.23 -25.82
C ARG A 192 20.83 1.11 -26.06
N GLU A 193 20.76 0.67 -27.30
CA GLU A 193 19.96 -0.49 -27.68
C GLU A 193 20.72 -1.77 -27.31
N ILE A 194 20.13 -2.57 -26.42
CA ILE A 194 20.66 -3.87 -26.01
C ILE A 194 19.58 -4.90 -26.31
N ASN A 195 19.91 -5.91 -27.12
CA ASN A 195 18.97 -6.97 -27.53
C ASN A 195 17.66 -6.45 -28.15
N GLY A 196 17.73 -5.35 -28.92
CA GLY A 196 16.56 -4.77 -29.60
C GLY A 196 15.67 -3.90 -28.70
N ALA A 197 16.15 -3.52 -27.51
CA ALA A 197 15.40 -2.70 -26.56
C ALA A 197 16.28 -1.57 -25.99
N ARG A 198 15.75 -0.35 -25.94
CA ARG A 198 16.44 0.84 -25.41
C ARG A 198 15.91 1.18 -24.02
N ILE A 199 16.26 0.34 -23.05
CA ILE A 199 15.70 0.40 -21.68
C ILE A 199 16.71 0.98 -20.67
N TRP A 200 18.00 0.91 -20.97
CA TRP A 200 19.09 1.17 -20.03
C TRP A 200 19.82 2.48 -20.31
N ILE A 201 20.11 3.20 -19.24
CA ILE A 201 21.00 4.36 -19.23
C ILE A 201 22.37 3.94 -18.70
N HIS A 202 23.44 4.36 -19.37
CA HIS A 202 24.81 4.06 -18.94
C HIS A 202 25.52 5.32 -18.45
N PHE A 203 26.09 5.25 -17.24
CA PHE A 203 26.95 6.28 -16.65
C PHE A 203 28.32 5.65 -16.35
N GLY A 204 29.23 5.70 -17.33
CA GLY A 204 30.53 5.03 -17.23
C GLY A 204 30.36 3.52 -17.04
N PRO A 205 30.89 2.91 -15.96
CA PRO A 205 30.76 1.47 -15.70
C PRO A 205 29.41 1.05 -15.12
N PHE A 206 28.53 2.01 -14.79
CA PHE A 206 27.23 1.74 -14.17
C PHE A 206 26.11 1.79 -15.21
N SER A 207 25.15 0.88 -15.07
CA SER A 207 23.90 0.91 -15.81
C SER A 207 22.73 1.15 -14.85
N LEU A 208 21.76 1.94 -15.29
CA LEU A 208 20.55 2.24 -14.55
C LEU A 208 19.33 1.98 -15.42
N GLN A 209 18.35 1.26 -14.89
CA GLN A 209 17.03 1.07 -15.50
C GLN A 209 16.04 2.08 -14.88
N PRO A 210 15.68 3.17 -15.59
CA PRO A 210 14.88 4.24 -14.99
C PRO A 210 13.45 3.82 -14.65
N ALA A 211 12.89 2.87 -15.40
CA ALA A 211 11.53 2.40 -15.23
C ALA A 211 11.29 1.76 -13.84
N GLU A 212 12.33 1.17 -13.25
CA GLU A 212 12.29 0.63 -11.89
C GLU A 212 12.03 1.73 -10.85
N PHE A 213 12.56 2.94 -11.05
CA PHE A 213 12.30 4.09 -10.17
C PHE A 213 11.00 4.81 -10.53
N ALA A 214 10.70 4.92 -11.83
CA ALA A 214 9.48 5.55 -12.34
C ALA A 214 8.21 4.92 -11.73
N LYS A 215 8.24 3.61 -11.44
CA LYS A 215 7.10 2.90 -10.83
C LYS A 215 6.72 3.47 -9.47
N LEU A 216 7.70 3.88 -8.65
CA LEU A 216 7.46 4.46 -7.33
C LEU A 216 6.80 5.84 -7.44
N PHE A 217 7.32 6.68 -8.33
CA PHE A 217 6.81 8.03 -8.55
C PHE A 217 5.41 8.02 -9.17
N LEU A 218 5.17 7.14 -10.14
CA LEU A 218 3.86 6.98 -10.76
C LEU A 218 2.85 6.33 -9.80
N ALA A 219 3.26 5.42 -8.91
CA ALA A 219 2.40 4.93 -7.84
C ALA A 219 1.95 6.06 -6.90
N VAL A 220 2.83 7.00 -6.53
CA VAL A 220 2.46 8.19 -5.74
C VAL A 220 1.44 9.06 -6.47
N PHE A 221 1.67 9.32 -7.76
CA PHE A 221 0.74 10.11 -8.58
C PHE A 221 -0.62 9.43 -8.71
N PHE A 222 -0.65 8.14 -9.09
CA PHE A 222 -1.88 7.37 -9.24
C PHE A 222 -2.65 7.29 -7.92
N ALA A 223 -1.97 7.07 -6.80
CA ALA A 223 -2.60 7.03 -5.48
C ALA A 223 -3.25 8.38 -5.13
N THR A 224 -2.56 9.49 -5.39
CA THR A 224 -3.08 10.84 -5.13
C THR A 224 -4.28 11.14 -6.00
N TYR A 225 -4.17 10.92 -7.31
CA TYR A 225 -5.23 11.26 -8.25
C TYR A 225 -6.47 10.40 -8.05
N LEU A 226 -6.30 9.09 -7.83
CA LEU A 226 -7.41 8.17 -7.56
C LEU A 226 -8.06 8.49 -6.21
N PHE A 227 -7.30 8.91 -5.20
CA PHE A 227 -7.84 9.33 -3.92
C PHE A 227 -8.74 10.57 -4.09
N ASP A 228 -8.22 11.63 -4.70
CA ASP A 228 -8.92 12.92 -4.85
C ASP A 228 -10.23 12.82 -5.65
N ARG A 229 -10.35 11.80 -6.53
CA ARG A 229 -11.53 11.56 -7.37
C ARG A 229 -12.29 10.28 -7.03
N SER A 230 -11.93 9.59 -5.94
CA SER A 230 -12.51 8.29 -5.58
C SER A 230 -14.04 8.34 -5.45
N ASP A 231 -14.60 9.40 -4.86
CA ASP A 231 -16.05 9.57 -4.72
C ASP A 231 -16.76 9.79 -6.06
N GLN A 232 -16.14 10.54 -6.99
CA GLN A 232 -16.67 10.77 -8.34
C GLN A 232 -16.61 9.50 -9.20
N LEU A 233 -15.56 8.69 -9.01
CA LEU A 233 -15.39 7.40 -9.68
C LEU A 233 -16.29 6.30 -9.09
N ALA A 234 -16.63 6.41 -7.81
CA ALA A 234 -17.52 5.49 -7.09
C ALA A 234 -19.01 5.74 -7.38
N VAL A 235 -19.41 6.94 -7.82
CA VAL A 235 -20.77 7.25 -8.29
C VAL A 235 -20.84 7.02 -9.81
N GLY A 236 -21.47 5.92 -10.22
CA GLY A 236 -21.31 5.35 -11.57
C GLY A 236 -22.07 6.05 -12.69
N GLY A 237 -21.50 5.95 -13.90
CA GLY A 237 -22.15 6.35 -15.15
C GLY A 237 -23.17 5.33 -15.67
N LYS A 238 -23.59 5.51 -16.94
CA LYS A 238 -24.70 4.78 -17.57
C LYS A 238 -24.47 3.25 -17.54
N LYS A 239 -25.51 2.47 -17.22
CA LYS A 239 -25.50 1.01 -17.39
C LYS A 239 -25.64 0.70 -18.89
N VAL A 240 -24.70 -0.02 -19.47
CA VAL A 240 -24.80 -0.58 -20.83
C VAL A 240 -24.31 -2.03 -20.76
N LEU A 241 -25.09 -2.98 -21.27
CA LEU A 241 -24.81 -4.43 -21.24
C LEU A 241 -24.58 -5.02 -19.83
N GLY A 242 -25.37 -4.62 -18.83
CA GLY A 242 -25.23 -5.12 -17.45
C GLY A 242 -23.99 -4.62 -16.69
N VAL A 243 -23.05 -3.96 -17.38
CA VAL A 243 -21.86 -3.33 -16.81
C VAL A 243 -22.13 -1.81 -16.65
N ARG A 244 -21.78 -1.24 -15.49
CA ARG A 244 -21.86 0.23 -15.29
C ARG A 244 -20.65 0.88 -15.95
N TRP A 245 -20.88 1.59 -17.05
CA TRP A 245 -19.82 2.28 -17.77
C TRP A 245 -19.38 3.53 -17.01
N PRO A 246 -18.06 3.78 -16.92
CA PRO A 246 -17.51 4.90 -16.18
C PRO A 246 -17.76 6.23 -16.90
N ARG A 247 -17.76 7.35 -16.15
CA ARG A 247 -17.63 8.68 -16.74
C ARG A 247 -16.18 8.88 -17.19
N VAL A 248 -15.92 8.73 -18.48
CA VAL A 248 -14.58 8.87 -19.10
C VAL A 248 -13.93 10.22 -18.73
N ARG A 249 -14.74 11.26 -18.51
CA ARG A 249 -14.29 12.62 -18.17
C ARG A 249 -13.52 12.72 -16.84
N ASP A 250 -13.86 11.91 -15.84
CA ASP A 250 -13.22 11.96 -14.51
C ASP A 250 -11.96 11.08 -14.41
N LEU A 251 -11.80 10.16 -15.38
CA LEU A 251 -10.60 9.32 -15.56
C LEU A 251 -9.62 9.89 -16.57
N GLY A 252 -10.01 10.92 -17.34
CA GLY A 252 -9.24 11.39 -18.49
C GLY A 252 -7.77 11.65 -18.18
N PRO A 253 -7.43 12.56 -17.26
CA PRO A 253 -6.03 12.90 -16.97
C PRO A 253 -5.19 11.71 -16.47
N ILE A 254 -5.72 10.85 -15.59
CA ILE A 254 -4.96 9.69 -15.10
C ILE A 254 -4.81 8.62 -16.17
N ALA A 255 -5.86 8.39 -16.98
CA ALA A 255 -5.80 7.48 -18.11
C ALA A 255 -4.80 7.97 -19.17
N VAL A 256 -4.70 9.28 -19.41
CA VAL A 256 -3.70 9.86 -20.32
C VAL A 256 -2.29 9.56 -19.80
N VAL A 257 -1.99 9.87 -18.54
CA VAL A 257 -0.66 9.59 -17.97
C VAL A 257 -0.34 8.10 -18.03
N TRP A 258 -1.32 7.25 -17.73
CA TRP A 258 -1.17 5.81 -17.81
C TRP A 258 -0.93 5.31 -19.25
N VAL A 259 -1.72 5.75 -20.23
CA VAL A 259 -1.53 5.42 -21.65
C VAL A 259 -0.19 5.92 -22.16
N VAL A 260 0.23 7.13 -21.79
CA VAL A 260 1.55 7.68 -22.15
C VAL A 260 2.65 6.83 -21.53
N SER A 261 2.54 6.47 -20.25
CA SER A 261 3.53 5.63 -19.57
C SER A 261 3.64 4.25 -20.24
N LEU A 262 2.52 3.61 -20.54
CA LEU A 262 2.50 2.34 -21.27
C LEU A 262 3.02 2.48 -22.69
N GLY A 263 2.64 3.55 -23.40
CA GLY A 263 3.09 3.84 -24.75
C GLY A 263 4.61 3.94 -24.83
N ILE A 264 5.25 4.69 -23.92
CA ILE A 264 6.71 4.80 -23.84
C ILE A 264 7.35 3.43 -23.64
N LEU A 265 6.84 2.62 -22.70
CA LEU A 265 7.41 1.29 -22.41
C LEU A 265 7.22 0.31 -23.58
N VAL A 266 6.10 0.39 -24.29
CA VAL A 266 5.84 -0.43 -25.48
C VAL A 266 6.77 -0.01 -26.63
N LEU A 267 7.04 1.28 -26.80
CA LEU A 267 8.02 1.79 -27.77
C LEU A 267 9.45 1.32 -27.44
N GLN A 268 9.78 1.20 -26.15
CA GLN A 268 11.05 0.66 -25.68
C GLN A 268 11.18 -0.87 -25.85
N HIS A 269 10.12 -1.54 -26.33
CA HIS A 269 10.00 -2.99 -26.36
C HIS A 269 10.12 -3.67 -24.98
N ASP A 270 9.80 -2.94 -23.89
CA ASP A 270 9.78 -3.47 -22.52
C ASP A 270 8.38 -3.96 -22.11
N LEU A 271 8.04 -5.16 -22.58
CA LEU A 271 6.74 -5.78 -22.36
C LEU A 271 6.54 -6.26 -20.91
N GLY A 272 7.62 -6.64 -20.22
CA GLY A 272 7.55 -7.04 -18.82
C GLY A 272 7.18 -5.86 -17.93
N THR A 273 7.90 -4.75 -18.07
CA THR A 273 7.65 -3.55 -17.27
C THR A 273 6.31 -2.91 -17.64
N SER A 274 5.94 -2.82 -18.92
CA SER A 274 4.62 -2.32 -19.31
C SER A 274 3.47 -3.14 -18.72
N LEU A 275 3.60 -4.47 -18.69
CA LEU A 275 2.63 -5.34 -18.03
C LEU A 275 2.54 -5.07 -16.52
N MET A 276 3.66 -4.86 -15.84
CA MET A 276 3.67 -4.47 -14.42
C MET A 276 2.96 -3.13 -14.19
N PHE A 277 3.24 -2.10 -15.00
CA PHE A 277 2.57 -0.79 -14.89
C PHE A 277 1.07 -0.88 -15.19
N PHE A 278 0.69 -1.68 -16.19
CA PHE A 278 -0.69 -1.98 -16.52
C PHE A 278 -1.41 -2.59 -15.31
N ALA A 279 -0.83 -3.67 -14.76
CA ALA A 279 -1.42 -4.39 -13.64
C ALA A 279 -1.51 -3.51 -12.38
N MET A 280 -0.44 -2.77 -12.06
CA MET A 280 -0.41 -1.83 -10.93
C MET A 280 -1.55 -0.81 -11.03
N PHE A 281 -1.73 -0.19 -12.19
CA PHE A 281 -2.80 0.77 -12.40
C PHE A 281 -4.19 0.15 -12.25
N VAL A 282 -4.45 -1.00 -12.90
CA VAL A 282 -5.74 -1.71 -12.80
C VAL A 282 -6.02 -2.14 -11.36
N GLY A 283 -5.00 -2.63 -10.64
CA GLY A 283 -5.09 -3.01 -9.24
C GLY A 283 -5.46 -1.82 -8.35
N MET A 284 -4.77 -0.68 -8.51
CA MET A 284 -5.09 0.54 -7.76
C MET A 284 -6.48 1.09 -8.09
N LEU A 285 -6.89 1.02 -9.36
CA LEU A 285 -8.22 1.44 -9.79
C LEU A 285 -9.31 0.56 -9.18
N PHE A 286 -9.08 -0.75 -9.11
CA PHE A 286 -9.98 -1.68 -8.41
C PHE A 286 -10.10 -1.34 -6.92
N VAL A 287 -8.98 -1.06 -6.24
CA VAL A 287 -8.98 -0.68 -4.81
C VAL A 287 -9.70 0.66 -4.60
N ALA A 288 -9.46 1.66 -5.47
CA ALA A 288 -10.09 2.98 -5.36
C ALA A 288 -11.60 2.93 -5.57
N THR A 289 -12.05 2.16 -6.56
CA THR A 289 -13.46 2.15 -7.00
C THR A 289 -14.30 1.09 -6.32
N ARG A 290 -13.68 0.03 -5.79
CA ARG A 290 -14.32 -1.17 -5.22
C ARG A 290 -15.24 -1.91 -6.21
N ARG A 291 -15.02 -1.74 -7.53
CA ARG A 291 -15.86 -2.36 -8.57
C ARG A 291 -15.12 -3.44 -9.33
N LYS A 292 -15.66 -4.66 -9.26
CA LYS A 292 -15.15 -5.84 -10.00
C LYS A 292 -15.14 -5.63 -11.52
N SER A 293 -15.98 -4.73 -12.05
CA SER A 293 -16.01 -4.40 -13.49
C SER A 293 -14.65 -3.92 -14.01
N TRP A 294 -13.86 -3.23 -13.20
CA TRP A 294 -12.53 -2.77 -13.62
C TRP A 294 -11.53 -3.90 -13.81
N LEU A 295 -11.66 -4.98 -13.03
CA LEU A 295 -10.84 -6.17 -13.23
C LEU A 295 -11.22 -6.87 -14.54
N VAL A 296 -12.52 -6.95 -14.86
CA VAL A 296 -12.99 -7.53 -16.12
C VAL A 296 -12.54 -6.69 -17.32
N ILE A 297 -12.70 -5.37 -17.26
CA ILE A 297 -12.24 -4.45 -18.32
C ILE A 297 -10.72 -4.54 -18.48
N GLY A 298 -9.98 -4.53 -17.36
CA GLY A 298 -8.53 -4.70 -17.37
C GLY A 298 -8.11 -6.04 -17.97
N PHE A 299 -8.80 -7.13 -17.64
CA PHE A 299 -8.50 -8.44 -18.21
C PHE A 299 -8.76 -8.48 -19.72
N VAL A 300 -9.89 -7.94 -20.19
CA VAL A 300 -10.19 -7.85 -21.64
C VAL A 300 -9.15 -6.98 -22.35
N ALA A 301 -8.79 -5.83 -21.78
CA ALA A 301 -7.76 -4.94 -22.34
C ALA A 301 -6.37 -5.60 -22.35
N PHE A 302 -6.03 -6.37 -21.32
CA PHE A 302 -4.80 -7.15 -21.26
C PHE A 302 -4.77 -8.21 -22.37
N MET A 303 -5.83 -9.01 -22.53
CA MET A 303 -5.91 -10.01 -23.60
C MET A 303 -5.82 -9.38 -24.99
N ALA A 304 -6.48 -8.25 -25.21
CA ALA A 304 -6.36 -7.50 -26.46
C ALA A 304 -4.91 -7.02 -26.67
N GLY A 305 -4.26 -6.48 -25.63
CA GLY A 305 -2.86 -6.06 -25.66
C GLY A 305 -1.91 -7.20 -25.99
N VAL A 306 -2.11 -8.40 -25.41
CA VAL A 306 -1.32 -9.61 -25.72
C VAL A 306 -1.46 -10.00 -27.19
N VAL A 307 -2.69 -10.02 -27.73
CA VAL A 307 -2.93 -10.36 -29.14
C VAL A 307 -2.25 -9.35 -30.08
N VAL A 308 -2.34 -8.05 -29.78
CA VAL A 308 -1.66 -7.01 -30.55
C VAL A 308 -0.15 -7.17 -30.44
N ALA A 309 0.38 -7.34 -29.23
CA ALA A 309 1.81 -7.50 -29.00
C ALA A 309 2.39 -8.73 -29.74
N ALA A 310 1.64 -9.85 -29.79
CA ALA A 310 2.05 -11.06 -30.50
C ALA A 310 2.12 -10.88 -32.02
N ARG A 311 1.39 -9.92 -32.58
CA ARG A 311 1.40 -9.62 -34.02
C ARG A 311 2.41 -8.54 -34.39
N VAL A 312 2.65 -7.58 -33.50
CA VAL A 312 3.49 -6.41 -33.77
C VAL A 312 4.95 -6.66 -33.37
N PHE A 313 5.19 -7.36 -32.27
CA PHE A 313 6.53 -7.56 -31.72
C PHE A 313 7.00 -9.01 -31.93
N SER A 314 7.93 -9.20 -32.87
CA SER A 314 8.55 -10.50 -33.13
C SER A 314 9.21 -11.11 -31.88
N ASN A 315 9.83 -10.28 -31.03
CA ASN A 315 10.43 -10.69 -29.76
C ASN A 315 9.39 -11.30 -28.80
N PHE A 316 8.17 -10.76 -28.77
CA PHE A 316 7.10 -11.31 -27.94
C PHE A 316 6.52 -12.57 -28.53
N ALA A 317 6.30 -12.61 -29.85
CA ALA A 317 5.88 -13.82 -30.55
C ALA A 317 6.84 -14.99 -30.27
N ASN A 318 8.16 -14.73 -30.26
CA ASN A 318 9.17 -15.72 -29.90
C ASN A 318 9.01 -16.21 -28.45
N ARG A 319 8.76 -15.31 -27.49
CA ARG A 319 8.52 -15.68 -26.07
C ARG A 319 7.26 -16.53 -25.91
N VAL A 320 6.20 -16.23 -26.66
CA VAL A 320 4.97 -17.04 -26.68
C VAL A 320 5.24 -18.41 -27.31
N ASN A 321 6.02 -18.48 -28.38
CA ASN A 321 6.38 -19.74 -29.04
C ASN A 321 7.24 -20.64 -28.12
N ILE A 322 8.24 -20.05 -27.44
CA ILE A 322 9.05 -20.72 -26.41
C ILE A 322 8.17 -21.27 -25.29
N TRP A 323 7.14 -20.52 -24.88
CA TRP A 323 6.21 -20.92 -23.82
C TRP A 323 5.29 -22.08 -24.24
N LEU A 324 4.77 -22.06 -25.47
CA LEU A 324 3.90 -23.14 -25.99
C LEU A 324 4.66 -24.42 -26.34
N HIS A 325 5.90 -24.29 -26.81
CA HIS A 325 6.72 -25.39 -27.31
C HIS A 325 8.11 -25.43 -26.64
N PRO A 326 8.21 -25.50 -25.30
CA PRO A 326 9.49 -25.38 -24.59
C PRO A 326 10.45 -26.53 -24.89
N PHE A 327 9.94 -27.74 -25.12
CA PHE A 327 10.76 -28.94 -25.36
C PHE A 327 10.86 -29.33 -26.83
N ASP A 328 10.46 -28.45 -27.76
CA ASP A 328 10.64 -28.72 -29.19
C ASP A 328 12.15 -28.75 -29.53
N PRO A 329 12.69 -29.89 -30.02
CA PRO A 329 14.09 -30.02 -30.38
C PRO A 329 14.57 -28.97 -31.40
N ALA A 330 13.68 -28.55 -32.32
CA ALA A 330 14.01 -27.53 -33.32
C ALA A 330 14.20 -26.13 -32.70
N LEU A 331 13.53 -25.86 -31.57
CA LEU A 331 13.69 -24.61 -30.83
C LEU A 331 14.84 -24.67 -29.81
N TYR A 332 15.16 -25.86 -29.28
CA TYR A 332 16.18 -26.01 -28.24
C TYR A 332 17.56 -25.50 -28.67
N GLN A 333 18.01 -25.86 -29.88
CA GLN A 333 19.35 -25.51 -30.38
C GLN A 333 19.43 -24.15 -31.06
N ARG A 334 18.33 -23.40 -31.11
CA ARG A 334 18.28 -22.12 -31.83
C ARG A 334 19.07 -21.05 -31.08
N GLN A 335 20.02 -20.40 -31.77
CA GLN A 335 20.88 -19.36 -31.17
C GLN A 335 20.10 -18.13 -30.68
N TYR A 336 19.05 -17.72 -31.40
CA TYR A 336 18.17 -16.61 -31.02
C TYR A 336 16.73 -17.07 -30.91
N GLY A 337 16.08 -16.76 -29.80
CA GLY A 337 14.71 -17.20 -29.53
C GLY A 337 14.58 -18.71 -29.35
N GLY A 338 15.65 -19.38 -28.90
CA GLY A 338 15.63 -20.80 -28.56
C GLY A 338 15.15 -21.08 -27.14
N THR A 339 14.87 -22.35 -26.86
CA THR A 339 14.32 -22.78 -25.56
C THR A 339 15.38 -23.24 -24.56
N TYR A 340 16.67 -23.28 -24.96
CA TYR A 340 17.79 -23.74 -24.11
C TYR A 340 17.77 -23.15 -22.71
N GLN A 341 17.65 -21.82 -22.59
CA GLN A 341 17.67 -21.13 -21.30
C GLN A 341 16.55 -21.60 -20.36
N VAL A 342 15.32 -21.69 -20.88
CA VAL A 342 14.14 -22.13 -20.13
C VAL A 342 14.29 -23.57 -19.70
N VAL A 343 14.65 -24.45 -20.65
CA VAL A 343 14.74 -25.89 -20.42
C VAL A 343 15.86 -26.23 -19.42
N GLN A 344 17.01 -25.55 -19.50
CA GLN A 344 18.07 -25.72 -18.50
C GLN A 344 17.62 -25.28 -17.11
N GLY A 345 16.88 -24.17 -17.01
CA GLY A 345 16.27 -23.77 -15.74
C GLY A 345 15.31 -24.82 -15.17
N LEU A 346 14.48 -25.45 -16.01
CA LEU A 346 13.59 -26.54 -15.61
C LEU A 346 14.35 -27.80 -15.18
N PHE A 347 15.46 -28.13 -15.84
CA PHE A 347 16.34 -29.23 -15.41
C PHE A 347 17.02 -28.94 -14.08
N GLY A 348 17.43 -27.69 -13.82
CA GLY A 348 17.93 -27.26 -12.51
C GLY A 348 16.88 -27.46 -11.41
N LEU A 349 15.65 -27.02 -11.64
CA LEU A 349 14.52 -27.26 -10.73
C LEU A 349 14.28 -28.77 -10.48
N ALA A 350 14.35 -29.59 -11.54
CA ALA A 350 14.18 -31.03 -11.42
C ALA A 350 15.32 -31.68 -10.61
N SER A 351 16.57 -31.24 -10.81
CA SER A 351 17.75 -31.74 -10.08
C SER A 351 17.69 -31.40 -8.58
N GLY A 352 17.10 -30.27 -8.21
CA GLY A 352 16.96 -29.88 -6.80
C GLY A 352 15.96 -30.74 -6.03
N GLY A 353 14.97 -31.35 -6.69
CA GLY A 353 13.95 -32.15 -6.01
C GLY A 353 13.27 -31.39 -4.86
N ILE A 354 12.97 -32.08 -3.75
CA ILE A 354 12.26 -31.47 -2.60
C ILE A 354 13.20 -30.66 -1.70
N LEU A 355 14.42 -31.17 -1.44
CA LEU A 355 15.34 -30.65 -0.41
C LEU A 355 16.54 -29.88 -0.98
N GLY A 356 16.72 -29.89 -2.30
CA GLY A 356 17.86 -29.28 -2.96
C GLY A 356 19.04 -30.24 -3.03
N THR A 357 19.99 -29.94 -3.91
CA THR A 357 21.29 -30.61 -3.93
C THR A 357 22.16 -30.21 -2.73
N GLY A 358 21.84 -29.07 -2.10
CA GLY A 358 22.60 -28.41 -1.05
C GLY A 358 23.32 -27.17 -1.57
N LEU A 359 23.33 -26.10 -0.77
CA LEU A 359 24.00 -24.85 -1.13
C LEU A 359 25.50 -25.08 -1.39
N GLY A 360 25.95 -24.69 -2.58
CA GLY A 360 27.31 -24.85 -3.08
C GLY A 360 27.65 -26.21 -3.70
N THR A 361 26.68 -27.12 -3.92
CA THR A 361 26.92 -28.46 -4.53
C THR A 361 26.33 -28.62 -5.93
N GLY A 362 25.43 -27.73 -6.35
CA GLY A 362 24.78 -27.81 -7.66
C GLY A 362 25.66 -27.36 -8.82
N HIS A 363 25.03 -27.13 -9.98
CA HIS A 363 25.63 -26.54 -11.17
C HIS A 363 24.75 -25.41 -11.76
N PRO A 364 24.24 -24.46 -10.95
CA PRO A 364 23.34 -23.40 -11.41
C PRO A 364 23.92 -22.54 -12.54
N ALA A 365 25.25 -22.42 -12.65
CA ALA A 365 25.91 -21.67 -13.72
C ALA A 365 25.73 -22.27 -15.13
N ILE A 366 25.24 -23.51 -15.27
CA ILE A 366 24.86 -24.10 -16.56
C ILE A 366 23.67 -23.35 -17.19
N THR A 367 22.77 -22.83 -16.35
CA THR A 367 21.60 -22.07 -16.81
C THR A 367 22.04 -20.66 -17.25
N PRO A 368 21.77 -20.24 -18.49
CA PRO A 368 22.09 -18.88 -18.94
C PRO A 368 21.37 -17.83 -18.10
N PHE A 369 22.08 -16.75 -17.74
CA PHE A 369 21.56 -15.68 -16.89
C PHE A 369 21.04 -16.18 -15.53
N ALA A 370 21.66 -17.24 -14.99
CA ALA A 370 21.35 -17.85 -13.69
C ALA A 370 21.41 -16.88 -12.50
N ASN A 371 22.13 -15.77 -12.60
CA ASN A 371 22.23 -14.78 -11.53
C ASN A 371 21.20 -13.64 -11.65
N SER A 372 20.56 -13.45 -12.81
CA SER A 372 19.53 -12.43 -13.00
C SER A 372 18.15 -13.09 -13.15
N ASP A 373 17.74 -13.42 -14.37
CA ASP A 373 16.38 -13.79 -14.74
C ASP A 373 16.04 -15.20 -14.25
N PHE A 374 17.06 -16.05 -14.10
CA PHE A 374 16.92 -17.45 -13.71
C PHE A 374 17.44 -17.74 -12.29
N ILE A 375 17.63 -16.72 -11.46
CA ILE A 375 18.08 -16.94 -10.07
C ILE A 375 17.12 -17.83 -9.27
N TYR A 376 15.84 -17.81 -9.59
CA TYR A 376 14.86 -18.68 -8.96
C TYR A 376 15.11 -20.16 -9.28
N THR A 377 15.56 -20.50 -10.50
CA THR A 377 15.91 -21.91 -10.82
C THR A 377 17.21 -22.32 -10.16
N SER A 378 18.19 -21.42 -10.09
CA SER A 378 19.46 -21.64 -9.40
C SER A 378 19.24 -21.97 -7.92
N LEU A 379 18.42 -21.16 -7.24
CA LEU A 379 18.02 -21.41 -5.86
C LEU A 379 17.20 -22.69 -5.72
N GLY A 380 16.39 -23.04 -6.72
CA GLY A 380 15.61 -24.28 -6.72
C GLY A 380 16.45 -25.53 -6.87
N GLU A 381 17.53 -25.46 -7.64
CA GLU A 381 18.51 -26.53 -7.75
C GLU A 381 19.20 -26.79 -6.40
N GLU A 382 19.68 -25.72 -5.74
CA GLU A 382 20.49 -25.89 -4.52
C GLU A 382 19.67 -26.01 -3.24
N LEU A 383 18.53 -25.31 -3.12
CA LEU A 383 17.68 -25.30 -1.92
C LEU A 383 16.42 -26.18 -2.07
N GLY A 384 16.12 -26.66 -3.27
CA GLY A 384 14.96 -27.49 -3.57
C GLY A 384 13.64 -26.75 -3.51
N LEU A 385 12.55 -27.49 -3.72
CA LEU A 385 11.20 -26.98 -3.63
C LEU A 385 10.91 -26.33 -2.26
N LEU A 386 11.40 -26.92 -1.16
CA LEU A 386 11.16 -26.38 0.18
C LEU A 386 11.80 -24.99 0.34
N GLY A 387 13.04 -24.82 -0.12
CA GLY A 387 13.72 -23.53 -0.10
C GLY A 387 12.99 -22.48 -0.94
N LEU A 388 12.51 -22.86 -2.13
CA LEU A 388 11.72 -21.97 -2.99
C LEU A 388 10.40 -21.55 -2.34
N LEU A 389 9.69 -22.48 -1.66
CA LEU A 389 8.47 -22.16 -0.93
C LEU A 389 8.75 -21.19 0.22
N LEU A 390 9.85 -21.39 0.95
CA LEU A 390 10.26 -20.47 2.03
C LEU A 390 10.57 -19.06 1.50
N ILE A 391 11.24 -18.96 0.35
CA ILE A 391 11.46 -17.69 -0.35
C ILE A 391 10.13 -17.01 -0.71
N LEU A 392 9.16 -17.76 -1.24
CA LEU A 392 7.82 -17.23 -1.54
C LEU A 392 7.08 -16.78 -0.27
N VAL A 393 7.25 -17.48 0.86
CA VAL A 393 6.72 -17.05 2.15
C VAL A 393 7.33 -15.71 2.59
N LEU A 394 8.64 -15.49 2.39
CA LEU A 394 9.27 -14.20 2.69
C LEU A 394 8.68 -13.06 1.86
N TYR A 395 8.46 -13.27 0.55
CA TYR A 395 7.73 -12.30 -0.27
C TYR A 395 6.31 -12.08 0.22
N LEU A 396 5.59 -13.15 0.57
CA LEU A 396 4.23 -13.06 1.09
C LEU A 396 4.17 -12.25 2.38
N VAL A 397 5.15 -12.39 3.28
CA VAL A 397 5.26 -11.58 4.50
C VAL A 397 5.40 -10.09 4.19
N ILE A 398 6.23 -9.72 3.22
CA ILE A 398 6.41 -8.31 2.80
C ILE A 398 5.12 -7.78 2.17
N ILE A 399 4.54 -8.53 1.21
CA ILE A 399 3.34 -8.16 0.46
C ILE A 399 2.13 -8.04 1.40
N ALA A 400 1.92 -9.03 2.27
CA ALA A 400 0.86 -9.01 3.27
C ALA A 400 1.07 -7.87 4.28
N GLY A 401 2.31 -7.59 4.66
CA GLY A 401 2.66 -6.42 5.47
C GLY A 401 2.23 -5.10 4.81
N GLY A 402 2.49 -4.94 3.51
CA GLY A 402 2.05 -3.77 2.74
C GLY A 402 0.53 -3.63 2.65
N PHE A 403 -0.19 -4.72 2.34
CA PHE A 403 -1.65 -4.70 2.32
C PHE A 403 -2.26 -4.44 3.70
N THR A 404 -1.70 -5.04 4.75
CA THR A 404 -2.13 -4.82 6.14
C THR A 404 -1.95 -3.37 6.54
N ALA A 405 -0.79 -2.78 6.22
CA ALA A 405 -0.53 -1.35 6.44
C ALA A 405 -1.56 -0.47 5.72
N GLY A 406 -1.90 -0.78 4.47
CA GLY A 406 -2.93 -0.06 3.70
C GLY A 406 -4.34 -0.20 4.26
N MET A 407 -4.71 -1.39 4.76
CA MET A 407 -6.02 -1.62 5.40
C MET A 407 -6.16 -0.89 6.74
N ALA A 408 -5.06 -0.75 7.48
CA ALA A 408 -5.02 -0.05 8.76
C ALA A 408 -5.07 1.49 8.61
N GLN A 409 -4.79 2.04 7.42
CA GLN A 409 -4.88 3.49 7.20
C GLN A 409 -6.31 4.02 7.31
N SER A 410 -6.43 5.17 7.98
CA SER A 410 -7.62 6.02 7.97
C SER A 410 -7.67 6.93 6.72
N ASP A 411 -6.52 7.24 6.12
CA ASP A 411 -6.44 8.04 4.91
C ASP A 411 -6.66 7.18 3.65
N GLY A 412 -7.24 7.77 2.60
CA GLY A 412 -7.42 7.04 1.34
C GLY A 412 -6.16 7.04 0.47
N PHE A 413 -5.31 8.06 0.60
CA PHE A 413 -4.04 8.14 -0.12
C PHE A 413 -3.06 7.04 0.28
N GLY A 414 -2.76 6.89 1.58
CA GLY A 414 -1.88 5.83 2.09
C GLY A 414 -2.41 4.42 1.81
N LYS A 415 -3.74 4.24 1.88
CA LYS A 415 -4.39 2.98 1.46
C LYS A 415 -4.10 2.63 0.01
N LEU A 416 -4.26 3.59 -0.91
CA LEU A 416 -4.00 3.37 -2.33
C LEU A 416 -2.52 3.20 -2.64
N LEU A 417 -1.66 4.01 -2.01
CA LEU A 417 -0.21 3.93 -2.19
C LEU A 417 0.33 2.58 -1.71
N ALA A 418 0.00 2.16 -0.49
CA ALA A 418 0.44 0.86 0.04
C ALA A 418 -0.08 -0.30 -0.81
N ALA A 419 -1.34 -0.26 -1.24
CA ALA A 419 -1.91 -1.27 -2.12
C ALA A 419 -1.20 -1.32 -3.48
N GLY A 420 -0.91 -0.16 -4.08
CA GLY A 420 -0.19 -0.08 -5.36
C GLY A 420 1.24 -0.60 -5.30
N LEU A 421 1.99 -0.24 -4.25
CA LEU A 421 3.36 -0.71 -4.03
C LEU A 421 3.42 -2.22 -3.69
N ALA A 422 2.53 -2.70 -2.82
CA ALA A 422 2.47 -4.12 -2.48
C ALA A 422 2.02 -4.97 -3.68
N PHE A 423 1.04 -4.49 -4.43
CA PHE A 423 0.54 -5.18 -5.62
C PHE A 423 1.58 -5.22 -6.74
N SER A 424 2.31 -4.12 -7.00
CA SER A 424 3.35 -4.12 -8.05
C SER A 424 4.46 -5.12 -7.75
N MET A 425 4.88 -5.24 -6.48
CA MET A 425 5.81 -6.29 -6.05
C MET A 425 5.23 -7.69 -6.21
N ALA A 426 3.99 -7.93 -5.75
CA ALA A 426 3.33 -9.22 -5.87
C ALA A 426 3.23 -9.66 -7.34
N PHE A 427 2.89 -8.72 -8.21
CA PHE A 427 2.78 -8.96 -9.64
C PHE A 427 4.16 -9.20 -10.29
N GLN A 428 5.20 -8.48 -9.86
CA GLN A 428 6.57 -8.72 -10.29
C GLN A 428 7.06 -10.14 -9.89
N VAL A 429 6.82 -10.56 -8.64
CA VAL A 429 7.16 -11.92 -8.19
C VAL A 429 6.38 -12.97 -8.99
N PHE A 430 5.07 -12.77 -9.16
CA PHE A 430 4.22 -13.67 -9.96
C PHE A 430 4.71 -13.79 -11.41
N THR A 431 5.05 -12.69 -12.06
CA THR A 431 5.45 -12.72 -13.47
C THR A 431 6.81 -13.38 -13.68
N VAL A 432 7.77 -13.16 -12.78
CA VAL A 432 9.09 -13.81 -12.86
C VAL A 432 8.98 -15.30 -12.59
N VAL A 433 8.40 -15.69 -11.44
CA VAL A 433 8.25 -17.10 -11.06
C VAL A 433 7.34 -17.85 -12.02
N GLY A 434 6.23 -17.22 -12.42
CA GLY A 434 5.30 -17.77 -13.41
C GLY A 434 5.92 -17.95 -14.79
N GLY A 435 6.80 -17.03 -15.21
CA GLY A 435 7.55 -17.15 -16.46
C GLY A 435 8.51 -18.35 -16.45
N ILE A 436 9.27 -18.50 -15.37
CA ILE A 436 10.24 -19.59 -15.18
C ILE A 436 9.57 -20.96 -15.09
N THR A 437 8.43 -21.03 -14.42
CA THR A 437 7.64 -22.26 -14.22
C THR A 437 6.66 -22.55 -15.37
N LEU A 438 6.72 -21.76 -16.46
CA LEU A 438 5.85 -21.87 -17.64
C LEU A 438 4.35 -21.69 -17.38
N VAL A 439 3.96 -21.06 -16.27
CA VAL A 439 2.57 -20.63 -16.02
C VAL A 439 2.17 -19.51 -16.97
N ILE A 440 3.11 -18.62 -17.29
CA ILE A 440 2.97 -17.55 -18.29
C ILE A 440 4.24 -17.48 -19.16
N PRO A 441 4.24 -16.73 -20.28
CA PRO A 441 5.45 -16.48 -21.05
C PRO A 441 6.52 -15.69 -20.26
N LEU A 442 7.79 -15.93 -20.56
CA LEU A 442 8.92 -15.21 -19.95
C LEU A 442 8.85 -13.69 -20.22
N THR A 443 8.86 -12.88 -19.16
CA THR A 443 8.76 -11.41 -19.24
C THR A 443 10.09 -10.67 -19.18
N GLY A 444 11.16 -11.30 -18.68
CA GLY A 444 12.48 -10.66 -18.53
C GLY A 444 12.56 -9.66 -17.37
N LEU A 445 11.67 -9.76 -16.38
CA LEU A 445 11.74 -8.96 -15.16
C LEU A 445 12.71 -9.57 -14.15
N THR A 446 13.29 -8.71 -13.31
CA THR A 446 14.16 -9.13 -12.21
C THR A 446 13.35 -9.52 -10.98
N LEU A 447 13.77 -10.58 -10.29
CA LEU A 447 13.14 -10.98 -9.03
C LEU A 447 13.58 -10.01 -7.90
N PRO A 448 12.66 -9.27 -7.24
CA PRO A 448 13.02 -8.22 -6.28
C PRO A 448 13.94 -8.72 -5.15
N TYR A 449 14.98 -7.98 -4.78
CA TYR A 449 15.94 -8.31 -3.72
C TYR A 449 16.90 -9.48 -4.02
N LEU A 450 16.47 -10.50 -4.75
CA LEU A 450 17.27 -11.70 -5.03
C LEU A 450 18.17 -11.53 -6.26
N ALA A 451 17.58 -11.18 -7.40
CA ALA A 451 18.28 -11.19 -8.69
C ALA A 451 19.36 -10.11 -8.79
N ALA A 452 20.40 -10.41 -9.57
CA ALA A 452 21.43 -9.44 -9.91
C ALA A 452 20.81 -8.28 -10.71
N GLY A 453 20.89 -7.06 -10.15
CA GLY A 453 20.28 -5.88 -10.76
C GLY A 453 20.28 -4.69 -9.82
N GLY A 454 21.25 -3.79 -9.97
CA GLY A 454 21.43 -2.64 -9.07
C GLY A 454 20.21 -1.73 -8.99
N SER A 455 19.62 -1.35 -10.13
CA SER A 455 18.43 -0.48 -10.15
C SER A 455 17.20 -1.14 -9.53
N SER A 456 16.96 -2.42 -9.83
CA SER A 456 15.85 -3.17 -9.26
C SER A 456 16.02 -3.34 -7.75
N LEU A 457 17.22 -3.67 -7.28
CA LEU A 457 17.52 -3.75 -5.85
C LEU A 457 17.25 -2.41 -5.15
N MET A 458 17.80 -1.31 -5.68
CA MET A 458 17.59 0.04 -5.13
C MET A 458 16.11 0.43 -5.09
N ALA A 459 15.40 0.30 -6.21
CA ALA A 459 13.98 0.67 -6.30
C ALA A 459 13.12 -0.17 -5.36
N ASN A 460 13.38 -1.47 -5.23
CA ASN A 460 12.60 -2.34 -4.37
C ASN A 460 12.93 -2.14 -2.88
N ILE A 461 14.16 -1.78 -2.49
CA ILE A 461 14.47 -1.41 -1.09
C ILE A 461 13.82 -0.07 -0.73
N LEU A 462 13.79 0.89 -1.65
CA LEU A 462 13.00 2.11 -1.50
C LEU A 462 11.50 1.82 -1.38
N LEU A 463 10.97 0.88 -2.15
CA LEU A 463 9.58 0.41 -2.04
C LEU A 463 9.30 -0.13 -0.64
N ALA A 464 10.13 -1.04 -0.12
CA ALA A 464 10.00 -1.56 1.24
C ALA A 464 10.07 -0.46 2.30
N SER A 465 10.96 0.52 2.12
CA SER A 465 11.09 1.67 3.00
C SER A 465 9.83 2.54 3.01
N LEU A 466 9.23 2.80 1.85
CA LEU A 466 7.94 3.50 1.77
C LEU A 466 6.83 2.71 2.48
N LEU A 467 6.78 1.38 2.33
CA LEU A 467 5.82 0.54 3.06
C LEU A 467 6.03 0.60 4.59
N VAL A 468 7.28 0.66 5.05
CA VAL A 468 7.62 0.86 6.47
C VAL A 468 7.11 2.21 6.97
N ALA A 469 7.34 3.29 6.24
CA ALA A 469 6.86 4.63 6.61
C ALA A 469 5.33 4.67 6.67
N ILE A 470 4.64 4.05 5.71
CA ILE A 470 3.17 3.95 5.71
C ILE A 470 2.70 3.10 6.89
N SER A 471 3.31 1.94 7.12
CA SER A 471 2.97 1.04 8.23
C SER A 471 3.13 1.70 9.59
N SER A 472 4.18 2.52 9.77
CA SER A 472 4.41 3.26 11.01
C SER A 472 3.23 4.17 11.33
N HIS A 473 2.83 5.00 10.35
CA HIS A 473 1.69 5.89 10.51
C HIS A 473 0.37 5.15 10.77
N ALA A 474 0.16 3.99 10.14
CA ALA A 474 -1.04 3.17 10.33
C ALA A 474 -1.19 2.68 11.78
N ASN A 475 -0.07 2.37 12.43
CA ASN A 475 -0.02 1.75 13.74
C ASN A 475 0.16 2.77 14.88
N THR A 476 0.41 4.04 14.57
CA THR A 476 0.53 5.10 15.57
C THR A 476 -0.78 5.23 16.38
N PRO A 477 -0.73 5.18 17.73
CA PRO A 477 -1.92 5.33 18.57
C PRO A 477 -2.67 6.64 18.30
N ARG A 478 -4.01 6.58 18.23
CA ARG A 478 -4.86 7.75 17.91
C ARG A 478 -4.64 8.91 18.89
N ASP A 479 -4.42 8.63 20.17
CA ASP A 479 -4.17 9.66 21.19
C ASP A 479 -2.85 10.41 20.95
N SER A 480 -1.84 9.74 20.39
CA SER A 480 -0.57 10.37 20.00
C SER A 480 -0.65 11.14 18.67
N GLN A 481 -1.62 10.85 17.80
CA GLN A 481 -1.87 11.63 16.59
C GLN A 481 -2.48 13.02 16.90
N ILE A 482 -3.12 13.17 18.06
CA ILE A 482 -3.67 14.46 18.54
C ILE A 482 -2.55 15.39 19.06
N TYR A 483 -1.38 14.82 19.41
CA TYR A 483 -0.24 15.53 20.01
C TYR A 483 0.88 15.86 19.01
N ASP A 484 0.62 15.83 17.71
CA ASP A 484 1.60 16.21 16.69
C ASP A 484 1.81 17.74 16.72
N PRO A 485 3.03 18.27 16.97
CA PRO A 485 3.29 19.71 17.12
C PRO A 485 2.77 20.54 15.93
N ASP A 486 2.84 19.99 14.72
CA ASP A 486 2.37 20.66 13.50
C ASP A 486 0.85 20.79 13.47
N THR A 487 0.13 19.79 13.98
CA THR A 487 -1.34 19.86 14.13
C THR A 487 -1.76 20.82 15.24
N MET A 488 -0.99 20.91 16.33
CA MET A 488 -1.24 21.90 17.40
C MET A 488 -0.96 23.33 16.93
N LEU A 489 0.08 23.54 16.12
CA LEU A 489 0.36 24.85 15.53
C LEU A 489 -0.76 25.26 14.58
N ALA A 490 -1.23 24.32 13.74
CA ALA A 490 -2.36 24.56 12.84
C ALA A 490 -3.64 24.88 13.62
N GLN A 491 -3.97 24.13 14.66
CA GLN A 491 -5.12 24.41 15.53
C GLN A 491 -5.00 25.78 16.20
N LYS A 492 -3.85 26.11 16.79
CA LYS A 492 -3.62 27.43 17.40
C LYS A 492 -3.75 28.56 16.39
N LEU A 493 -3.23 28.40 15.18
CA LEU A 493 -3.36 29.39 14.12
C LEU A 493 -4.84 29.56 13.73
N GLN A 494 -5.57 28.46 13.65
CA GLN A 494 -6.99 28.46 13.28
C GLN A 494 -7.87 29.08 14.38
N GLU A 495 -7.55 28.84 15.66
CA GLU A 495 -8.15 29.54 16.80
C GLU A 495 -7.84 31.04 16.77
N GLN A 496 -6.60 31.43 16.44
CA GLN A 496 -6.23 32.83 16.30
C GLN A 496 -6.97 33.52 15.15
N LEU A 497 -7.12 32.85 14.01
CA LEU A 497 -7.88 33.37 12.88
C LEU A 497 -9.37 33.49 13.20
N ALA A 498 -9.95 32.49 13.87
CA ALA A 498 -11.33 32.55 14.34
C ALA A 498 -11.55 33.67 15.36
N ALA A 499 -10.60 33.88 16.27
CA ALA A 499 -10.64 34.97 17.25
C ALA A 499 -10.50 36.35 16.59
N ARG A 500 -9.69 36.48 15.53
CA ARG A 500 -9.59 37.71 14.74
C ARG A 500 -10.88 37.99 13.98
N ALA A 501 -11.42 37.00 13.27
CA ALA A 501 -12.69 37.12 12.56
C ALA A 501 -13.84 37.54 13.51
N ALA A 502 -13.90 36.93 14.70
CA ALA A 502 -14.90 37.30 15.71
C ALA A 502 -14.73 38.73 16.26
N ARG A 503 -13.50 39.25 16.34
CA ARG A 503 -13.23 40.65 16.73
C ARG A 503 -13.61 41.63 15.63
N GLU A 504 -13.28 41.31 14.38
CA GLU A 504 -13.68 42.09 13.21
C GLU A 504 -15.20 42.14 13.06
N GLU A 505 -15.89 41.02 13.27
CA GLU A 505 -17.35 40.96 13.24
C GLU A 505 -17.99 41.77 14.37
N ARG A 506 -17.40 41.78 15.58
CA ARG A 506 -17.83 42.66 16.69
C ARG A 506 -17.62 44.14 16.37
N ALA A 507 -16.45 44.50 15.84
CA ALA A 507 -16.16 45.88 15.45
C ALA A 507 -17.09 46.37 14.31
N ALA A 508 -17.44 45.49 13.37
CA ALA A 508 -18.39 45.77 12.30
C ALA A 508 -19.84 45.95 12.82
N ARG A 509 -20.24 45.20 13.86
CA ARG A 509 -21.54 45.38 14.52
C ARG A 509 -21.63 46.68 15.34
N GLU A 510 -20.52 47.12 15.93
CA GLU A 510 -20.46 48.42 16.62
C GLU A 510 -20.48 49.63 15.65
N HIS A 511 -20.07 49.44 14.40
CA HIS A 511 -20.05 50.48 13.36
C HIS A 511 -21.30 50.50 12.45
N GLN A 512 -22.33 49.69 12.72
CA GLN A 512 -23.63 49.84 12.05
C GLN A 512 -24.44 50.96 12.72
N PRO A 513 -24.65 52.13 12.08
CA PRO A 513 -25.55 53.14 12.62
C PRO A 513 -26.97 52.59 12.59
N ALA A 514 -27.71 52.83 13.67
CA ALA A 514 -29.11 52.46 13.82
C ALA A 514 -29.99 53.17 12.76
N VAL A 515 -30.14 52.56 11.58
CA VAL A 515 -31.16 52.95 10.60
C VAL A 515 -32.33 51.97 10.71
N SER A 516 -33.14 52.15 11.76
CA SER A 516 -34.52 51.65 11.81
C SER A 516 -35.27 52.36 12.96
N ALA A 517 -35.38 53.68 12.86
CA ALA A 517 -36.25 54.47 13.74
C ALA A 517 -36.77 55.72 13.01
N ALA A 518 -37.53 55.54 11.92
CA ALA A 518 -38.39 56.58 11.38
C ALA A 518 -39.38 55.96 10.39
N LEU A 519 -40.57 55.57 10.88
CA LEU A 519 -41.87 55.57 10.20
C LEU A 519 -42.91 54.88 11.10
N ALA A 520 -43.39 55.61 12.11
CA ALA A 520 -44.69 55.36 12.75
C ALA A 520 -45.07 56.57 13.63
N THR A 521 -45.74 57.54 13.01
CA THR A 521 -46.39 58.68 13.67
C THR A 521 -47.66 58.20 14.41
N PRO A 522 -47.96 58.68 15.64
CA PRO A 522 -49.23 58.38 16.28
C PRO A 522 -50.28 59.43 15.91
N ALA A 523 -51.45 58.99 15.42
CA ALA A 523 -52.64 59.82 15.26
C ALA A 523 -53.62 59.59 16.42
N ALA A 524 -54.28 60.69 16.77
CA ALA A 524 -55.08 60.92 17.97
C ALA A 524 -56.34 60.03 18.14
N SER A 525 -56.79 59.95 19.39
CA SER A 525 -58.09 59.44 19.83
C SER A 525 -59.13 60.55 19.87
N PRO A 526 -60.44 60.23 19.76
CA PRO A 526 -61.40 60.82 20.69
C PRO A 526 -62.38 59.81 21.31
N ALA A 527 -62.61 60.05 22.61
CA ALA A 527 -63.86 60.00 23.39
C ALA A 527 -64.86 58.82 23.32
N GLY A 528 -65.26 58.35 24.52
CA GLY A 528 -66.63 57.90 24.82
C GLY A 528 -66.77 56.64 25.70
N SER A 529 -67.25 56.83 26.96
CA SER A 529 -68.23 56.02 27.75
C SER A 529 -68.17 54.47 27.73
N ASP A 530 -68.35 53.68 28.80
CA ASP A 530 -69.01 53.85 30.09
C ASP A 530 -68.68 52.67 31.04
N ALA A 531 -68.74 52.97 32.34
CA ALA A 531 -69.20 52.21 33.51
C ALA A 531 -69.07 50.67 33.70
N GLY A 532 -68.72 50.30 34.95
CA GLY A 532 -69.34 49.21 35.74
C GLY A 532 -68.60 47.87 35.81
N SER A 533 -67.73 47.62 36.79
CA SER A 533 -68.04 47.05 38.13
C SER A 533 -68.32 45.54 38.16
N SER A 534 -67.50 44.81 38.95
CA SER A 534 -67.83 43.62 39.79
C SER A 534 -68.43 42.38 39.10
N ALA A 535 -68.25 41.13 39.51
CA ALA A 535 -67.46 40.39 40.47
C ALA A 535 -67.78 38.90 40.21
N THR A 536 -66.99 38.00 40.79
CA THR A 536 -67.41 36.68 41.33
C THR A 536 -68.01 35.57 40.43
N HIS A 537 -67.31 34.43 40.51
CA HIS A 537 -67.84 33.09 40.81
C HIS A 537 -68.48 32.16 39.75
N VAL A 538 -67.93 30.93 39.79
CA VAL A 538 -68.59 29.60 39.72
C VAL A 538 -69.04 29.04 38.36
N ALA A 539 -68.80 27.72 38.29
CA ALA A 539 -69.44 26.68 37.47
C ALA A 539 -68.97 26.56 36.01
N ASN A 540 -68.40 25.42 35.59
CA ASN A 540 -68.89 24.03 35.57
C ASN A 540 -69.69 23.72 34.30
N ALA A 541 -69.59 22.45 33.88
CA ALA A 541 -70.36 21.76 32.84
C ALA A 541 -69.89 22.04 31.40
N ASN A 542 -69.36 21.01 30.71
CA ASN A 542 -70.10 20.09 29.84
C ASN A 542 -69.88 20.52 28.38
N SER A 543 -69.81 19.69 27.37
CA SER A 543 -69.91 18.23 27.18
C SER A 543 -69.84 18.02 25.66
N ALA A 544 -69.48 16.81 25.24
CA ALA A 544 -69.75 16.23 23.91
C ALA A 544 -68.92 16.83 22.75
N HIS A 545 -68.42 16.05 21.80
CA HIS A 545 -69.08 14.96 21.08
C HIS A 545 -68.03 14.04 20.42
N ALA A 546 -68.38 12.74 20.36
CA ALA A 546 -68.24 11.79 19.25
C ALA A 546 -66.84 11.52 18.63
N ALA A 547 -66.46 10.31 18.22
CA ALA A 547 -67.05 8.97 18.21
C ALA A 547 -65.97 7.98 17.71
N SER A 548 -66.18 6.68 18.00
CA SER A 548 -65.67 5.49 17.28
C SER A 548 -64.15 5.28 17.26
N GLU A 549 -63.56 4.10 17.50
CA GLU A 549 -64.00 2.73 17.25
C GLU A 549 -63.04 1.77 18.00
N ALA A 550 -63.63 0.75 18.66
CA ALA A 550 -63.25 -0.67 18.75
C ALA A 550 -61.81 -1.13 18.37
N ALA A 551 -61.18 -2.14 18.99
CA ALA A 551 -61.51 -3.09 20.04
C ALA A 551 -60.24 -3.90 20.42
N ALA A 552 -60.25 -4.44 21.64
CA ALA A 552 -59.66 -5.71 22.12
C ALA A 552 -58.15 -5.99 21.87
N GLY A 553 -57.35 -6.42 22.85
CA GLY A 553 -57.62 -6.84 24.22
C GLY A 553 -56.42 -7.60 24.81
N GLY A 554 -56.32 -7.66 26.14
CA GLY A 554 -55.63 -8.75 26.84
C GLY A 554 -54.31 -8.39 27.53
N ALA A 555 -54.41 -7.78 28.72
CA ALA A 555 -53.59 -8.19 29.87
C ALA A 555 -54.31 -9.40 30.54
N PRO A 556 -53.78 -10.15 31.54
CA PRO A 556 -53.07 -9.58 32.71
C PRO A 556 -52.01 -10.46 33.42
N ALA A 557 -51.39 -9.82 34.43
CA ALA A 557 -51.10 -10.32 35.79
C ALA A 557 -50.35 -11.67 35.97
N ALA A 558 -49.18 -11.71 36.62
CA ALA A 558 -48.88 -11.55 38.05
C ALA A 558 -48.59 -12.91 38.73
N GLY A 559 -47.73 -12.89 39.76
CA GLY A 559 -47.49 -14.00 40.69
C GLY A 559 -46.12 -14.66 40.46
N ALA A 560 -45.09 -14.41 41.26
CA ALA A 560 -44.89 -14.74 42.68
C ALA A 560 -44.00 -15.99 42.86
N GLN A 561 -42.88 -15.74 43.56
CA GLN A 561 -42.25 -16.56 44.60
C GLN A 561 -41.60 -17.93 44.27
N ARG A 562 -40.32 -18.01 44.74
CA ARG A 562 -39.66 -19.15 45.43
C ARG A 562 -39.44 -20.42 44.60
N THR A 563 -38.33 -21.18 44.67
CA THR A 563 -37.36 -21.53 45.73
C THR A 563 -36.10 -22.14 45.08
N ASP A 564 -34.96 -21.97 45.75
CA ASP A 564 -33.91 -22.95 46.07
C ASP A 564 -33.47 -24.06 45.09
N ASN A 565 -32.15 -24.10 44.83
CA ASN A 565 -31.17 -25.22 45.00
C ASN A 565 -30.04 -25.09 43.97
N LEU A 566 -28.78 -24.89 44.38
CA LEU A 566 -27.79 -25.86 44.91
C LEU A 566 -27.18 -26.79 43.83
N GLY A 567 -25.84 -26.85 43.85
CA GLY A 567 -24.98 -27.84 43.17
C GLY A 567 -24.44 -27.35 41.82
N GLY A 568 -23.14 -27.22 41.55
CA GLY A 568 -21.98 -27.89 42.13
C GLY A 568 -21.32 -28.77 41.07
N GLU A 569 -20.05 -28.47 40.72
CA GLU A 569 -19.03 -29.38 40.15
C GLU A 569 -19.39 -30.02 38.77
N GLU A 570 -18.51 -30.55 37.91
CA GLU A 570 -17.07 -30.78 37.83
C GLU A 570 -16.74 -31.02 36.34
N LYS A 571 -15.48 -30.78 35.95
CA LYS A 571 -14.68 -31.44 34.89
C LYS A 571 -15.34 -32.05 33.64
N ALA A 572 -14.89 -31.56 32.48
CA ALA A 572 -14.14 -32.33 31.47
C ALA A 572 -13.26 -31.38 30.65
#